data_AF-A0AAU4JEZ8-F1
#
_entry.id   AF-A0AAU4JEZ8-F1
#
_cell.length_a   1.000
_cell.length_b   1.000
_cell.length_c   1.000
_cell.angle_alpha   90.00
_cell.angle_beta   90.00
_cell.angle_gamma   90.00
#
_symmetry.space_group_name_H-M   'P 1'
#
loop_
_entity.id
_entity.type
_entity.pdbx_description
1 polymer ?
#
loop_
_entity_poly.entity_id
_entity_poly.type
_entity_poly.pdbx_seq_one_letter_code
_entity_poly.pdbx_strand_id
1 'polypeptide(L)'
;MLTPEVPMSHSVAGEPSSAGRRAAPLTTAVYSAAEWDLLTGLPGRVLVAAAAPGPGRPERGVMAGLAGLDAVAAGRASDSDLVRAVVATIYARHDGTPQPAERLTDLVDLLAACRAASRVLRRRADPADSAAYRQWVQSVAARVCRAVPGTGARRVDPPASPADRRFLDRLGAALDLG
;
A
#
# COMPACT_ATOMS: atom_id res chain seq x y z
N MET A 1 -56.00 53.84 -7.43
CA MET A 1 -56.88 52.87 -8.12
C MET A 1 -55.99 51.81 -8.76
N LEU A 2 -56.12 50.58 -8.25
CA LEU A 2 -55.87 49.25 -8.85
C LEU A 2 -54.57 48.96 -9.63
N THR A 3 -53.80 48.03 -9.04
CA THR A 3 -52.99 47.02 -9.74
C THR A 3 -53.87 46.11 -10.62
N PRO A 4 -53.24 45.38 -11.56
CA PRO A 4 -53.41 43.93 -11.51
C PRO A 4 -52.09 43.16 -11.53
N GLU A 5 -52.16 42.03 -10.85
CA GLU A 5 -51.17 40.99 -10.56
C GLU A 5 -51.04 39.95 -11.72
N VAL A 6 -50.00 39.11 -11.66
CA VAL A 6 -49.83 37.72 -12.19
C VAL A 6 -49.08 37.54 -13.54
N PRO A 7 -48.17 36.52 -13.75
CA PRO A 7 -47.89 35.31 -12.96
C PRO A 7 -46.43 34.99 -12.55
N MET A 8 -46.38 33.97 -11.70
CA MET A 8 -45.29 33.25 -11.04
C MET A 8 -44.33 32.43 -11.95
N SER A 9 -43.11 32.25 -11.40
CA SER A 9 -42.25 31.04 -11.40
C SER A 9 -41.78 30.41 -12.71
N HIS A 10 -40.46 30.37 -12.91
CA HIS A 10 -39.77 29.09 -13.18
C HIS A 10 -38.39 29.05 -12.51
N SER A 11 -38.30 28.10 -11.58
CA SER A 11 -37.10 27.56 -10.97
C SER A 11 -36.10 27.12 -12.04
N VAL A 12 -34.88 27.65 -12.01
CA VAL A 12 -33.71 26.96 -12.58
C VAL A 12 -32.99 26.29 -11.43
N ALA A 13 -33.44 25.06 -11.16
CA ALA A 13 -32.60 24.02 -10.61
C ALA A 13 -31.57 23.67 -11.69
N GLY A 14 -30.36 24.22 -11.55
CA GLY A 14 -29.20 23.87 -12.35
C GLY A 14 -28.22 23.06 -11.51
N GLU A 15 -28.53 21.78 -11.38
CA GLU A 15 -27.62 20.65 -11.15
C GLU A 15 -26.77 20.64 -9.86
N PRO A 16 -27.00 19.67 -8.93
CA PRO A 16 -25.94 19.32 -8.00
C PRO A 16 -24.76 18.82 -8.82
N SER A 17 -23.60 19.46 -8.63
CA SER A 17 -22.31 19.00 -9.11
C SER A 17 -22.19 17.51 -8.81
N SER A 18 -22.44 16.70 -9.83
CA SER A 18 -22.11 15.28 -9.84
C SER A 18 -20.60 15.22 -9.98
N ALA A 19 -19.90 15.61 -8.90
CA ALA A 19 -18.56 15.14 -8.64
C ALA A 19 -18.69 13.63 -8.67
N GLY A 20 -18.37 13.07 -9.84
CA GLY A 20 -18.56 11.68 -10.17
C GLY A 20 -18.01 10.87 -9.02
N ARG A 21 -18.91 10.27 -8.25
CA ARG A 21 -18.58 9.22 -7.30
C ARG A 21 -17.99 8.14 -8.19
N ARG A 22 -16.66 8.20 -8.40
CA ARG A 22 -15.90 7.13 -9.04
C ARG A 22 -16.34 5.89 -8.30
N ALA A 23 -17.14 5.05 -8.96
CA ALA A 23 -17.55 3.79 -8.39
C ALA A 23 -16.24 3.10 -8.05
N ALA A 24 -15.98 2.95 -6.74
CA ALA A 24 -14.78 2.32 -6.28
C ALA A 24 -14.77 0.93 -6.95
N PRO A 25 -13.64 0.47 -7.54
CA PRO A 25 -13.58 -0.82 -8.21
C PRO A 25 -14.27 -1.88 -7.35
N LEU A 26 -15.00 -2.83 -7.93
CA LEU A 26 -15.79 -3.81 -7.18
C LEU A 26 -14.96 -4.52 -6.09
N THR A 27 -13.66 -4.69 -6.33
CA THR A 27 -12.68 -5.23 -5.39
C THR A 27 -12.44 -4.38 -4.15
N THR A 28 -12.73 -3.08 -4.19
CA THR A 28 -12.56 -2.13 -3.06
C THR A 28 -13.85 -1.92 -2.26
N ALA A 29 -15.02 -2.06 -2.90
CA ALA A 29 -16.33 -1.81 -2.27
C ALA A 29 -16.66 -2.76 -1.11
N VAL A 30 -15.97 -3.90 -1.03
CA VAL A 30 -16.08 -4.90 0.04
C VAL A 30 -15.34 -4.54 1.32
N TYR A 31 -14.52 -3.48 1.33
CA TYR A 31 -13.77 -3.04 2.52
C TYR A 31 -14.38 -1.79 3.15
N SER A 32 -14.38 -1.74 4.48
CA SER A 32 -14.56 -0.48 5.20
C SER A 32 -13.37 0.46 4.95
N ALA A 33 -13.55 1.76 5.20
CA ALA A 33 -12.48 2.76 5.04
C ALA A 33 -11.21 2.38 5.84
N ALA A 34 -11.37 1.94 7.09
CA ALA A 34 -10.25 1.53 7.93
C ALA A 34 -9.54 0.26 7.44
N GLU A 35 -10.29 -0.72 6.93
CA GLU A 35 -9.72 -1.92 6.31
C GLU A 35 -8.94 -1.55 5.04
N TRP A 36 -9.48 -0.65 4.23
CA TRP A 36 -8.82 -0.18 3.01
C TRP A 36 -7.56 0.66 3.29
N ASP A 37 -7.60 1.53 4.30
CA ASP A 37 -6.43 2.29 4.74
C ASP A 37 -5.34 1.36 5.29
N LEU A 38 -5.71 0.31 6.02
CA LEU A 38 -4.76 -0.72 6.46
C LEU A 38 -4.07 -1.39 5.27
N LEU A 39 -4.84 -1.81 4.25
CA LEU A 39 -4.29 -2.47 3.06
C LEU A 39 -3.43 -1.53 2.20
N THR A 40 -3.80 -0.26 2.10
CA THR A 40 -3.05 0.70 1.28
C THR A 40 -1.83 1.30 1.98
N GLY A 41 -1.81 1.33 3.31
CA GLY A 41 -0.65 1.78 4.09
C GLY A 41 0.42 0.70 4.33
N LEU A 42 0.03 -0.59 4.33
CA LEU A 42 0.94 -1.69 4.65
C LEU A 42 2.22 -1.73 3.79
N PRO A 43 2.17 -1.58 2.44
CA PRO A 43 3.36 -1.67 1.61
C PRO A 43 4.41 -0.60 1.94
N GLY A 44 3.98 0.64 2.23
CA GLY A 44 4.86 1.74 2.63
C GLY A 44 5.54 1.46 3.97
N ARG A 45 4.78 1.04 4.97
CA ARG A 45 5.33 0.67 6.29
C ARG A 45 6.31 -0.49 6.22
N VAL A 46 6.04 -1.49 5.37
CA VAL A 46 6.96 -2.61 5.10
C VAL A 46 8.22 -2.13 4.42
N LEU A 47 8.16 -1.19 3.48
CA LEU A 47 9.32 -0.58 2.86
C LEU A 47 10.18 0.18 3.89
N VAL A 48 9.57 0.98 4.76
CA VAL A 48 10.29 1.76 5.78
C VAL A 48 10.97 0.86 6.81
N ALA A 49 10.27 -0.14 7.35
CA ALA A 49 10.88 -1.15 8.24
C ALA A 49 11.92 -2.01 7.49
N ALA A 50 11.59 -2.29 6.23
CA ALA A 50 12.46 -2.68 5.13
C ALA A 50 13.81 -1.99 5.19
N ALA A 51 13.82 -0.67 5.19
CA ALA A 51 15.01 0.15 5.06
C ALA A 51 15.71 0.46 6.39
N ALA A 52 14.98 0.44 7.49
CA ALA A 52 15.48 0.85 8.79
C ALA A 52 16.74 0.06 9.22
N PRO A 53 17.78 0.76 9.74
CA PRO A 53 18.92 0.11 10.35
C PRO A 53 18.51 -0.60 11.64
N GLY A 54 19.30 -1.57 12.08
CA GLY A 54 19.06 -2.30 13.32
C GLY A 54 20.17 -3.29 13.63
N PRO A 55 20.12 -3.99 14.78
CA PRO A 55 21.14 -4.94 15.16
C PRO A 55 21.35 -6.01 14.06
N GLY A 56 22.56 -6.04 13.48
CA GLY A 56 22.92 -6.97 12.41
C GLY A 56 22.35 -6.65 11.02
N ARG A 57 21.68 -5.50 10.84
CA ARG A 57 21.21 -4.99 9.54
C ARG A 57 22.05 -3.76 9.15
N PRO A 58 22.63 -3.73 7.94
CA PRO A 58 23.43 -2.60 7.50
C PRO A 58 22.56 -1.34 7.35
N GLU A 59 23.19 -0.17 7.44
CA GLU A 59 22.55 1.05 6.96
C GLU A 59 22.22 0.90 5.47
N ARG A 60 21.02 1.35 5.10
CA ARG A 60 20.54 1.26 3.72
C ARG A 60 20.65 2.59 3.03
N GLY A 61 21.36 2.59 1.91
CA GLY A 61 21.45 3.74 1.02
C GLY A 61 20.22 3.91 0.14
N VAL A 62 20.22 5.00 -0.62
CA VAL A 62 19.15 5.40 -1.56
C VAL A 62 18.73 4.26 -2.49
N MET A 63 19.68 3.45 -2.98
CA MET A 63 19.39 2.33 -3.89
C MET A 63 18.43 1.29 -3.30
N ALA A 64 18.51 1.04 -1.99
CA ALA A 64 17.59 0.11 -1.34
C ALA A 64 16.19 0.71 -1.18
N GLY A 65 16.10 2.02 -0.92
CA GLY A 65 14.83 2.74 -0.95
C GLY A 65 14.17 2.69 -2.34
N LEU A 66 14.94 2.97 -3.39
CA LEU A 66 14.49 2.89 -4.78
C LEU A 66 14.02 1.48 -5.15
N ALA A 67 14.78 0.44 -4.79
CA ALA A 67 14.38 -0.94 -5.00
C ALA A 67 13.05 -1.29 -4.32
N GLY A 68 12.77 -0.71 -3.15
CA GLY A 68 11.48 -0.81 -2.47
C GLY A 68 10.37 -0.08 -3.21
N LEU A 69 10.61 1.14 -3.67
CA LEU A 69 9.63 1.92 -4.44
C LEU A 69 9.30 1.24 -5.78
N ASP A 70 10.31 0.70 -6.47
CA ASP A 70 10.11 -0.11 -7.68
C ASP A 70 9.29 -1.37 -7.38
N ALA A 71 9.50 -2.00 -6.22
CA ALA A 71 8.70 -3.14 -5.79
C ALA A 71 7.22 -2.79 -5.57
N VAL A 72 6.95 -1.62 -4.98
CA VAL A 72 5.58 -1.10 -4.82
C VAL A 72 4.99 -0.80 -6.20
N ALA A 73 5.75 -0.12 -7.06
CA ALA A 73 5.34 0.26 -8.41
C ALA A 73 5.05 -0.97 -9.30
N ALA A 74 5.75 -2.09 -9.08
CA ALA A 74 5.54 -3.35 -9.79
C ALA A 74 4.14 -3.93 -9.58
N GLY A 75 3.45 -3.58 -8.49
CA GLY A 75 2.07 -4.01 -8.26
C GLY A 75 1.08 -3.49 -9.32
N ARG A 76 1.42 -2.42 -10.07
CA ARG A 76 0.62 -1.94 -11.22
C ARG A 76 0.49 -2.97 -12.34
N ALA A 77 1.48 -3.84 -12.48
CA ALA A 77 1.53 -4.91 -13.48
C ALA A 77 1.08 -6.27 -12.92
N SER A 78 0.56 -6.33 -11.68
CA SER A 78 0.05 -7.57 -11.10
C SER A 78 -1.22 -8.01 -11.82
N ASP A 79 -1.42 -9.32 -11.94
CA ASP A 79 -2.66 -9.92 -12.45
C ASP A 79 -3.84 -9.78 -11.47
N SER A 80 -3.57 -9.51 -10.19
CA SER A 80 -4.58 -9.30 -9.15
C SER A 80 -5.20 -7.90 -9.22
N ASP A 81 -6.52 -7.84 -9.39
CA ASP A 81 -7.29 -6.59 -9.34
C ASP A 81 -7.15 -5.87 -8.00
N LEU A 82 -7.08 -6.62 -6.90
CA LEU A 82 -6.86 -6.08 -5.57
C LEU A 82 -5.51 -5.35 -5.49
N VAL A 83 -4.44 -5.98 -5.95
CA VAL A 83 -3.10 -5.37 -5.93
C VAL A 83 -3.06 -4.12 -6.80
N ARG A 84 -3.63 -4.18 -8.01
CA ARG A 84 -3.72 -2.99 -8.90
C ARG A 84 -4.50 -1.86 -8.23
N ALA A 85 -5.63 -2.15 -7.59
CA ALA A 85 -6.46 -1.15 -6.91
C ALA A 85 -5.75 -0.51 -5.70
N VAL A 86 -5.01 -1.31 -4.92
CA VAL A 86 -4.19 -0.81 -3.80
C VAL A 86 -3.14 0.16 -4.32
N VAL A 87 -2.40 -0.22 -5.36
CA VAL A 87 -1.34 0.64 -5.91
C VAL A 87 -1.91 1.92 -6.52
N ALA A 88 -3.02 1.83 -7.26
CA ALA A 88 -3.71 3.00 -7.79
C ALA A 88 -4.11 3.97 -6.66
N THR A 89 -4.58 3.46 -5.53
CA THR A 89 -4.94 4.29 -4.37
C THR A 89 -3.72 4.93 -3.71
N ILE A 90 -2.61 4.19 -3.57
CA ILE A 90 -1.36 4.72 -3.03
C ILE A 90 -0.94 5.96 -3.84
N TYR A 91 -0.89 5.84 -5.17
CA TYR A 91 -0.48 6.96 -6.02
C TYR A 91 -1.50 8.11 -6.03
N ALA A 92 -2.81 7.82 -6.06
CA ALA A 92 -3.83 8.88 -6.00
C ALA A 92 -3.78 9.69 -4.70
N ARG A 93 -3.34 9.08 -3.58
CA ARG A 93 -3.16 9.78 -2.29
C ARG A 93 -1.96 10.72 -2.30
N HIS A 94 -0.93 10.41 -3.09
CA HIS A 94 0.29 11.23 -3.18
C HIS A 94 0.11 12.52 -4.00
N ASP A 95 -0.95 12.63 -4.81
CA ASP A 95 -1.23 13.82 -5.64
C ASP A 95 -1.76 15.02 -4.84
N GLY A 96 -2.03 14.89 -3.52
CA GLY A 96 -2.84 15.88 -2.79
C GLY A 96 -2.32 16.42 -1.45
N THR A 97 -1.34 15.81 -0.77
CA THR A 97 -0.84 16.34 0.53
C THR A 97 0.43 15.63 1.01
N PRO A 98 1.43 16.34 1.57
CA PRO A 98 2.56 15.69 2.23
C PRO A 98 2.06 14.96 3.48
N GLN A 99 2.18 13.62 3.50
CA GLN A 99 1.94 12.84 4.72
C GLN A 99 3.05 13.17 5.73
N PRO A 100 2.72 13.30 7.03
CA PRO A 100 3.75 13.25 8.08
C PRO A 100 4.55 11.97 7.85
N ALA A 101 5.88 12.08 7.79
CA ALA A 101 6.76 10.93 7.69
C ALA A 101 6.26 9.86 8.67
N GLU A 102 5.81 8.73 8.13
CA GLU A 102 5.21 7.66 8.93
C GLU A 102 6.13 7.41 10.12
N ARG A 103 5.61 7.68 11.32
CA ARG A 103 6.30 7.42 12.59
C ARG A 103 6.96 6.06 12.45
N LEU A 104 8.27 6.01 12.71
CA LEU A 104 9.09 4.81 12.68
C LEU A 104 8.26 3.65 13.23
N THR A 105 7.76 2.80 12.34
CA THR A 105 6.77 1.79 12.74
C THR A 105 7.53 0.79 13.59
N ASP A 106 7.12 0.61 14.85
CA ASP A 106 7.61 -0.49 15.68
C ASP A 106 7.37 -1.80 14.91
N LEU A 107 8.40 -2.64 14.83
CA LEU A 107 8.30 -3.96 14.20
C LEU A 107 7.14 -4.77 14.76
N VAL A 108 6.84 -4.66 16.05
CA VAL A 108 5.70 -5.33 16.69
C VAL A 108 4.38 -4.87 16.06
N ASP A 109 4.19 -3.56 15.91
CA ASP A 109 3.01 -2.96 15.31
C ASP A 109 2.90 -3.28 13.82
N LEU A 110 4.02 -3.34 13.10
CA LEU A 110 4.04 -3.78 11.70
C LEU A 110 3.54 -5.22 11.58
N LEU A 111 4.10 -6.14 12.37
CA LEU A 111 3.70 -7.54 12.32
C LEU A 111 2.25 -7.73 12.78
N ALA A 112 1.76 -6.92 13.72
CA ALA A 112 0.35 -6.90 14.10
C ALA A 112 -0.54 -6.42 12.94
N ALA A 113 -0.13 -5.36 12.23
CA ALA A 113 -0.82 -4.86 11.03
C ALA A 113 -0.84 -5.89 9.90
N CYS A 114 0.27 -6.60 9.65
CA CYS A 114 0.33 -7.69 8.68
C CYS A 114 -0.69 -8.80 9.01
N ARG A 115 -0.74 -9.25 10.27
CA ARG A 115 -1.73 -10.25 10.71
C ARG A 115 -3.16 -9.75 10.58
N ALA A 116 -3.40 -8.47 10.89
CA ALA A 116 -4.71 -7.85 10.71
C ALA A 116 -5.13 -7.83 9.23
N ALA A 117 -4.22 -7.44 8.33
CA ALA A 117 -4.44 -7.46 6.89
C ALA A 117 -4.76 -8.88 6.40
N SER A 118 -3.97 -9.89 6.79
CA SER A 118 -4.23 -11.29 6.43
C SER A 118 -5.62 -11.77 6.88
N ARG A 119 -6.06 -11.38 8.09
CA ARG A 119 -7.41 -11.69 8.59
C ARG A 119 -8.51 -11.00 7.78
N VAL A 120 -8.31 -9.75 7.40
CA VAL A 120 -9.25 -8.99 6.56
C VAL A 120 -9.37 -9.64 5.18
N LEU A 121 -8.24 -9.92 4.54
CA LEU A 121 -8.19 -10.53 3.21
C LEU A 121 -8.83 -11.92 3.19
N ARG A 122 -8.57 -12.76 4.19
CA ARG A 122 -9.22 -14.08 4.30
C ARG A 122 -10.74 -14.00 4.46
N ARG A 123 -11.27 -12.91 5.00
CA ARG A 123 -12.72 -12.72 5.22
C ARG A 123 -13.43 -12.09 4.02
N ARG A 124 -12.73 -11.29 3.21
CA ARG A 124 -13.34 -10.39 2.22
C ARG A 124 -12.86 -10.61 0.79
N ALA A 125 -11.64 -11.11 0.58
CA ALA A 125 -11.04 -11.30 -0.74
C ALA A 125 -11.15 -12.75 -1.19
N ASP A 126 -11.20 -12.95 -2.52
CA ASP A 126 -10.95 -14.25 -3.11
C ASP A 126 -9.56 -14.79 -2.72
N PRO A 127 -9.37 -16.11 -2.52
CA PRO A 127 -8.08 -16.67 -2.13
C PRO A 127 -6.90 -16.29 -3.06
N ALA A 128 -7.13 -16.13 -4.37
CA ALA A 128 -6.07 -15.77 -5.31
C ALA A 128 -5.61 -14.32 -5.10
N ASP A 129 -6.53 -13.37 -5.01
CA ASP A 129 -6.23 -11.96 -4.72
C ASP A 129 -5.57 -11.80 -3.34
N SER A 130 -6.09 -12.55 -2.36
CA SER A 130 -5.57 -12.61 -1.00
C SER A 130 -4.11 -13.07 -0.98
N ALA A 131 -3.78 -14.14 -1.72
CA ALA A 131 -2.41 -14.64 -1.82
C ALA A 131 -1.50 -13.67 -2.59
N ALA A 132 -1.98 -13.13 -3.72
CA ALA A 132 -1.23 -12.19 -4.55
C ALA A 132 -0.83 -10.94 -3.77
N TYR A 133 -1.75 -10.36 -3.00
CA TYR A 133 -1.46 -9.21 -2.14
C TYR A 133 -0.37 -9.53 -1.11
N ARG A 134 -0.49 -10.65 -0.38
CA ARG A 134 0.48 -11.01 0.67
C ARG A 134 1.86 -11.27 0.10
N GLN A 135 1.95 -11.99 -1.02
CA GLN A 135 3.20 -12.22 -1.73
C GLN A 135 3.81 -10.91 -2.25
N TRP A 136 3.00 -10.03 -2.83
CA TRP A 136 3.45 -8.73 -3.30
C TRP A 136 4.05 -7.90 -2.17
N VAL A 137 3.37 -7.79 -1.01
CA VAL A 137 3.89 -7.09 0.17
C VAL A 137 5.21 -7.69 0.66
N GLN A 138 5.31 -9.02 0.77
CA GLN A 138 6.56 -9.69 1.12
C GLN A 138 7.68 -9.39 0.12
N SER A 139 7.34 -9.28 -1.17
CA SER A 139 8.29 -8.98 -2.24
C SER A 139 8.87 -7.56 -2.14
N VAL A 140 8.14 -6.61 -1.55
CA VAL A 140 8.63 -5.25 -1.28
C VAL A 140 9.80 -5.31 -0.30
N ALA A 141 9.60 -5.95 0.85
CA ALA A 141 10.66 -6.17 1.84
C ALA A 141 11.85 -6.94 1.25
N ALA A 142 11.58 -8.00 0.47
CA ALA A 142 12.63 -8.83 -0.11
C ALA A 142 13.54 -8.04 -1.05
N ARG A 143 13.01 -7.12 -1.86
CA ARG A 143 13.83 -6.29 -2.77
C ARG A 143 14.67 -5.27 -1.99
N VAL A 144 14.11 -4.66 -0.95
CA VAL A 144 14.87 -3.75 -0.06
C VAL A 144 16.02 -4.48 0.66
N CYS A 145 15.79 -5.72 1.11
CA CYS A 145 16.82 -6.52 1.77
C CYS A 145 17.91 -7.05 0.83
N ARG A 146 17.62 -7.22 -0.47
CA ARG A 146 18.60 -7.68 -1.47
C ARG A 146 19.37 -6.55 -2.14
N ALA A 147 18.89 -5.31 -2.03
CA ALA A 147 19.56 -4.17 -2.64
C ALA A 147 20.96 -3.99 -2.04
N VAL A 148 21.98 -4.14 -2.89
CA VAL A 148 23.38 -4.07 -2.50
C VAL A 148 23.78 -2.60 -2.26
N PRO A 149 24.50 -2.28 -1.17
CA PRO A 149 25.15 -1.00 -1.01
C PRO A 149 26.16 -0.81 -2.15
N GLY A 150 25.98 0.24 -2.96
CA GLY A 150 26.77 0.50 -4.16
C GLY A 150 28.28 0.50 -3.89
N THR A 151 28.91 -0.64 -4.12
CA THR A 151 30.34 -0.77 -4.35
C THR A 151 30.44 -1.47 -5.70
N GLY A 152 31.17 -0.87 -6.64
CA GLY A 152 31.22 -1.25 -8.06
C GLY A 152 31.83 -2.62 -8.38
N ALA A 153 31.65 -3.62 -7.53
CA ALA A 153 32.11 -4.99 -7.73
C ALA A 153 31.01 -5.83 -8.39
N ARG A 154 31.39 -6.43 -9.51
CA ARG A 154 30.61 -7.28 -10.39
C ARG A 154 30.08 -8.54 -9.68
N ARG A 155 28.75 -8.72 -9.79
CA ARG A 155 27.99 -9.99 -9.91
C ARG A 155 28.40 -11.15 -8.97
N VAL A 156 27.96 -11.06 -7.72
CA VAL A 156 27.19 -12.11 -7.00
C VAL A 156 26.38 -11.32 -5.98
N ASP A 157 25.05 -11.34 -6.03
CA ASP A 157 24.26 -10.72 -4.96
C ASP A 157 24.65 -11.42 -3.65
N PRO A 158 25.29 -10.73 -2.68
CA PRO A 158 25.60 -11.35 -1.41
C PRO A 158 24.27 -11.81 -0.79
N PRO A 159 24.20 -13.03 -0.25
CA PRO A 159 22.98 -13.53 0.35
C PRO A 159 22.54 -12.55 1.44
N ALA A 160 21.22 -12.29 1.52
CA ALA A 160 20.65 -11.40 2.53
C ALA A 160 21.24 -11.71 3.90
N SER A 161 21.51 -10.65 4.68
CA SER A 161 22.10 -10.80 6.02
C SER A 161 21.24 -11.76 6.87
N PRO A 162 21.82 -12.49 7.84
CA PRO A 162 21.02 -13.34 8.72
C PRO A 162 19.89 -12.59 9.43
N ALA A 163 20.09 -11.30 9.73
CA ALA A 163 19.07 -10.44 10.31
C ALA A 163 17.94 -10.13 9.31
N ASP A 164 18.27 -9.88 8.04
CA ASP A 164 17.27 -9.68 6.99
C ASP A 164 16.47 -10.95 6.70
N ARG A 165 17.11 -12.11 6.72
CA ARG A 165 16.41 -13.40 6.63
C ARG A 165 15.40 -13.56 7.76
N ARG A 166 15.82 -13.36 9.01
CA ARG A 166 14.92 -13.41 10.18
C ARG A 166 13.77 -12.42 10.08
N PHE A 167 14.02 -11.21 9.56
CA PHE A 167 12.97 -10.23 9.32
C PHE A 167 11.97 -10.73 8.27
N LEU A 168 12.45 -11.23 7.14
CA LEU A 168 11.60 -11.77 6.07
C LEU A 168 10.81 -13.00 6.54
N ASP A 169 11.38 -13.87 7.35
CA ASP A 169 10.70 -15.03 7.92
C ASP A 169 9.57 -14.61 8.86
N ARG A 170 9.82 -13.63 9.74
CA ARG A 170 8.79 -13.07 10.64
C ARG A 170 7.68 -12.37 9.87
N LEU A 171 8.04 -11.62 8.83
CA LEU A 171 7.08 -10.95 7.95
C LEU A 171 6.22 -11.97 7.19
N GLY A 172 6.84 -13.02 6.64
CA GLY A 172 6.15 -14.11 5.95
C GLY A 172 5.18 -14.85 6.87
N ALA A 173 5.60 -15.16 8.10
CA ALA A 173 4.72 -15.76 9.11
C ALA A 173 3.55 -14.84 9.48
N ALA A 174 3.78 -13.53 9.62
CA ALA A 174 2.70 -12.57 9.89
C ALA A 174 1.74 -12.39 8.70
N LEU A 175 2.24 -12.60 7.49
CA LEU A 175 1.48 -12.60 6.24
C LEU A 175 0.91 -13.99 5.87
N ASP A 176 1.01 -15.00 6.74
CA ASP A 176 0.45 -16.33 6.46
C ASP A 176 0.96 -16.92 5.13
N LEU A 177 2.28 -16.84 4.92
CA LEU A 177 3.00 -17.32 3.72
C LEU A 177 3.94 -18.51 4.00
N GLY A 178 3.98 -19.02 5.23
CA GLY A 178 4.89 -20.06 5.69
C GLY A 178 4.20 -21.22 6.36
#